data_AF-A0A3D4YQT7-F1
#
_entry.id   AF-A0A3D4YQT7-F1
#
_cell.length_a   1.000
_cell.length_b   1.000
_cell.length_c   1.000
_cell.angle_alpha   90.00
_cell.angle_beta   90.00
_cell.angle_gamma   90.00
#
_symmetry.space_group_name_H-M   'P 1'
#
loop_
_entity.id
_entity.type
_entity.pdbx_description
1 polymer ?
#
loop_
_entity_poly.entity_id
_entity_poly.type
_entity_poly.pdbx_seq_one_letter_code
_entity_poly.pdbx_strand_id
1 'polypeptide(L)'
;VAFTIEENTYLRNVAVLQDLLDQQEASLAPETVAQLKASLRTIDEAILEARSALARDPANKMLIEMLSGTYRQKMDLMRRTAEMTRGS
;
A
#
# COMPACT_ATOMS: atom_id res chain seq x y z
N VAL A 1 -4.22 -20.80 4.20
CA VAL A 1 -5.28 -20.13 3.42
C VAL A 1 -4.60 -19.21 2.41
N ALA A 2 -4.94 -19.27 1.12
CA ALA A 2 -4.24 -18.54 0.06
C ALA A 2 -4.15 -17.02 0.32
N PHE A 3 -5.17 -16.46 0.96
CA PHE A 3 -5.24 -15.05 1.38
C PHE A 3 -4.03 -14.60 2.23
N THR A 4 -3.64 -15.39 3.22
CA THR A 4 -2.53 -15.04 4.13
C THR A 4 -1.18 -14.98 3.41
N ILE A 5 -1.01 -15.72 2.31
CA ILE A 5 0.23 -15.74 1.51
C ILE A 5 0.30 -14.49 0.63
N GLU A 6 -0.81 -14.13 -0.02
CA GLU A 6 -0.90 -12.86 -0.79
C GLU A 6 -0.68 -11.65 0.11
N GLU A 7 -1.31 -11.64 1.28
CA GLU A 7 -1.15 -10.57 2.28
C GLU A 7 0.31 -10.43 2.73
N ASN A 8 0.99 -11.53 3.06
CA ASN A 8 2.39 -11.48 3.47
C ASN A 8 3.32 -10.99 2.35
N THR A 9 3.06 -11.41 1.12
CA THR A 9 3.83 -10.96 -0.05
C THR A 9 3.64 -9.46 -0.27
N TYR A 10 2.39 -9.00 -0.14
CA TYR A 10 2.05 -7.59 -0.22
C TYR A 10 2.76 -6.77 0.87
N LEU A 11 2.65 -7.17 2.14
CA LEU A 11 3.27 -6.44 3.26
C LEU A 11 4.79 -6.31 3.10
N ARG A 12 5.47 -7.35 2.59
CA ARG A 12 6.91 -7.29 2.29
C ARG A 12 7.23 -6.29 1.20
N ASN A 13 6.49 -6.33 0.09
CA ASN A 13 6.72 -5.42 -1.03
C ASN A 13 6.44 -3.95 -0.63
N VAL A 14 5.45 -3.70 0.23
CA VAL A 14 5.18 -2.37 0.79
C VAL A 14 6.37 -1.91 1.62
N ALA A 15 6.87 -2.75 2.52
CA ALA A 15 7.99 -2.39 3.38
C ALA A 15 9.24 -2.01 2.57
N VAL A 16 9.56 -2.79 1.52
CA VAL A 16 10.68 -2.49 0.62
C VAL A 16 10.49 -1.15 -0.09
N LEU A 17 9.29 -0.89 -0.61
CA LEU A 17 9.03 0.36 -1.31
C LEU A 17 8.99 1.57 -0.36
N GLN A 18 8.54 1.39 0.89
CA GLN A 18 8.55 2.44 1.90
C GLN A 18 9.97 2.83 2.26
N ASP A 19 10.85 1.85 2.49
CA ASP A 19 12.25 2.08 2.79
C ASP A 19 12.97 2.81 1.64
N LEU A 20 12.70 2.42 0.39
CA LEU A 20 13.21 3.13 -0.80
C LEU A 20 12.72 4.59 -0.90
N LEU A 21 11.48 4.84 -0.46
CA LEU A 21 10.92 6.20 -0.43
C LEU A 21 11.54 7.04 0.67
N ASP A 22 11.69 6.49 1.86
CA ASP A 22 12.31 7.18 2.99
C ASP A 22 13.77 7.54 2.68
N GLN A 23 14.50 6.66 1.98
CA GLN A 23 15.87 6.93 1.52
C GLN A 23 15.96 8.03 0.45
N GLN A 24 14.91 8.20 -0.37
CA GLN A 24 14.87 9.18 -1.47
C GLN A 24 13.97 10.38 -1.17
N GLU A 25 13.49 10.52 0.06
CA GLU A 25 12.60 11.63 0.46
C GLU A 25 13.26 13.00 0.21
N ALA A 26 14.59 13.06 0.32
CA ALA A 26 15.38 14.26 0.09
C ALA A 26 15.45 14.71 -1.40
N SER A 27 15.13 13.84 -2.37
CA SER A 27 15.10 14.21 -3.79
C SER A 27 13.72 14.63 -4.29
N LEU A 28 12.68 14.49 -3.47
CA LEU A 28 11.32 14.92 -3.79
C LEU A 28 11.01 16.29 -3.18
N ALA A 29 10.18 17.08 -3.88
CA ALA A 29 9.64 18.31 -3.32
C ALA A 29 8.81 17.99 -2.05
N PRO A 30 8.93 18.78 -0.95
CA PRO A 30 8.22 18.51 0.30
C PRO A 30 6.70 18.38 0.16
N GLU A 31 6.10 19.13 -0.77
CA GLU A 31 4.67 19.08 -1.08
C GLU A 31 4.27 17.72 -1.69
N THR A 32 5.09 17.18 -2.61
CA THR A 32 4.90 15.85 -3.20
C THR A 32 4.99 14.75 -2.15
N VAL A 33 5.98 14.86 -1.25
CA VAL A 33 6.16 13.93 -0.13
C VAL A 33 4.94 13.96 0.80
N ALA A 34 4.44 15.15 1.15
CA ALA A 34 3.28 15.30 2.02
C ALA A 34 2.02 14.67 1.40
N GLN A 35 1.78 14.91 0.12
CA GLN A 35 0.63 14.33 -0.60
C GLN A 35 0.72 12.80 -0.71
N LEU A 36 1.93 12.27 -0.91
CA LEU A 36 2.17 10.84 -0.93
C LEU A 36 1.91 10.19 0.44
N LYS A 37 2.45 10.78 1.52
CA LYS A 37 2.23 10.31 2.89
C LYS A 37 0.75 10.32 3.26
N ALA A 38 0.00 11.35 2.85
CA ALA A 38 -1.44 11.40 3.05
C ALA A 38 -2.17 10.28 2.29
N SER A 39 -1.81 10.07 1.02
CA SER A 39 -2.42 9.03 0.17
C SER A 39 -2.14 7.61 0.71
N LEU A 40 -0.90 7.35 1.16
CA LEU A 40 -0.52 6.08 1.77
C LEU A 40 -1.29 5.80 3.06
N ARG A 41 -1.48 6.82 3.92
CA ARG A 41 -2.26 6.71 5.15
C ARG A 41 -3.70 6.29 4.88
N THR A 42 -4.36 6.94 3.91
CA THR A 42 -5.74 6.59 3.53
C THR A 42 -5.85 5.14 3.05
N ILE A 43 -4.88 4.67 2.27
CA ILE A 43 -4.86 3.28 1.80
C ILE A 43 -4.65 2.30 2.97
N ASP A 44 -3.80 2.63 3.93
CA ASP A 44 -3.55 1.81 5.13
C ASP A 44 -4.77 1.72 6.05
N GLU A 45 -5.51 2.81 6.22
CA GLU A 45 -6.77 2.81 6.95
C GLU A 45 -7.81 1.89 6.29
N ALA A 46 -7.95 1.95 4.96
CA ALA A 46 -8.87 1.10 4.21
C ALA A 46 -8.51 -0.39 4.31
N ILE A 47 -7.21 -0.72 4.33
CA ILE A 47 -6.72 -2.10 4.55
C ILE A 47 -7.11 -2.59 5.94
N LEU A 48 -6.88 -1.77 6.97
CA LEU A 48 -7.20 -2.14 8.34
C LEU A 48 -8.69 -2.40 8.52
N GLU A 49 -9.53 -1.54 7.93
CA GLU A 49 -10.98 -1.69 7.95
C GLU A 49 -11.44 -2.99 7.27
N ALA A 50 -10.95 -3.26 6.06
CA ALA A 50 -11.28 -4.47 5.32
C ALA A 50 -10.81 -5.75 6.05
N ARG A 51 -9.64 -5.72 6.69
CA ARG A 51 -9.14 -6.84 7.52
C ARG A 51 -10.02 -7.06 8.75
N SER A 52 -10.44 -5.99 9.42
CA SER A 52 -11.34 -6.05 10.57
C SER A 52 -12.71 -6.64 10.18
N ALA A 53 -13.23 -6.25 9.01
CA ALA A 53 -14.47 -6.79 8.46
C ALA A 53 -14.33 -8.28 8.09
N LEU A 54 -13.23 -8.68 7.46
CA LEU A 54 -12.95 -10.09 7.14
C LEU A 54 -12.72 -10.97 8.37
N ALA A 55 -12.19 -10.41 9.46
CA ALA A 55 -12.08 -11.16 10.72
C ALA A 55 -13.47 -11.53 11.29
N ARG A 56 -14.51 -10.74 10.98
CA ARG A 56 -15.90 -11.00 11.38
C ARG A 56 -16.62 -11.91 10.39
N ASP A 57 -16.32 -11.79 9.10
CA ASP A 57 -16.87 -12.63 8.04
C ASP A 57 -15.77 -13.07 7.05
N PRO A 58 -15.05 -14.16 7.37
CA PRO A 58 -13.92 -14.63 6.56
C PRO A 58 -14.31 -15.19 5.18
N ALA A 59 -15.59 -15.50 4.98
CA ALA A 59 -16.10 -16.07 3.73
C ALA A 59 -16.62 -14.99 2.74
N ASN A 60 -16.56 -13.72 3.13
CA ASN A 60 -17.07 -12.61 2.34
C ASN A 60 -16.18 -12.31 1.12
N LYS A 61 -16.53 -12.89 -0.03
CA LYS A 61 -15.77 -12.74 -1.28
C LYS A 61 -15.63 -11.28 -1.73
N MET A 62 -16.65 -10.44 -1.51
CA MET A 62 -16.60 -9.02 -1.86
C MET A 62 -15.53 -8.29 -1.05
N LEU A 63 -15.43 -8.57 0.26
CA LEU A 63 -14.39 -7.97 1.10
C LEU A 63 -12.99 -8.47 0.73
N ILE A 64 -12.85 -9.73 0.32
CA ILE A 64 -11.59 -10.27 -0.20
C ILE A 64 -11.19 -9.52 -1.48
N GLU A 65 -12.10 -9.36 -2.44
CA GLU A 65 -11.83 -8.65 -3.70
C GLU A 65 -11.50 -7.17 -3.48
N MET A 66 -12.22 -6.50 -2.58
CA MET A 66 -11.96 -5.11 -2.21
C MET A 66 -10.55 -4.97 -1.62
N LEU A 67 -10.18 -5.86 -0.69
CA LEU A 67 -8.87 -5.83 -0.05
C LEU A 67 -7.73 -6.08 -1.05
N SER A 68 -7.87 -7.07 -1.94
CA SER A 68 -6.90 -7.30 -3.02
C SER A 68 -6.81 -6.10 -3.98
N GLY A 69 -7.91 -5.39 -4.23
CA GLY A 69 -7.93 -4.13 -4.98
C GLY A 69 -7.14 -3.03 -4.29
N THR A 70 -7.37 -2.82 -2.99
CA THR A 70 -6.67 -1.81 -2.18
C THR A 70 -5.17 -2.09 -2.10
N TYR A 71 -4.78 -3.36 -2.00
CA TYR A 71 -3.38 -3.78 -2.09
C TYR A 71 -2.74 -3.41 -3.43
N ARG A 72 -3.40 -3.68 -4.56
CA ARG A 72 -2.87 -3.27 -5.87
C ARG A 72 -2.70 -1.74 -5.97
N GLN A 73 -3.66 -0.97 -5.47
CA GLN A 73 -3.56 0.49 -5.48
C GLN A 73 -2.36 1.01 -4.68
N LYS A 74 -2.08 0.44 -3.50
CA LYS A 74 -0.88 0.83 -2.73
C LYS A 74 0.39 0.56 -3.51
N MET A 75 0.50 -0.64 -4.10
CA MET A 75 1.68 -1.04 -4.87
C MET A 75 1.93 -0.12 -6.06
N ASP A 76 0.87 0.19 -6.82
CA ASP A 76 0.99 1.04 -8.00
C ASP A 76 1.40 2.47 -7.63
N LEU A 77 0.86 3.01 -6.53
CA LEU A 77 1.26 4.32 -6.01
C LEU A 77 2.75 4.32 -5.63
N MET A 78 3.18 3.34 -4.85
CA MET A 78 4.56 3.24 -4.40
C MET A 78 5.54 3.03 -5.55
N ARG A 79 5.18 2.21 -6.56
CA ARG A 79 6.00 2.01 -7.76
C ARG A 79 6.17 3.31 -8.55
N ARG A 80 5.07 4.04 -8.81
CA ARG A 80 5.12 5.32 -9.54
C ARG A 80 6.02 6.31 -8.83
N THR A 81 5.96 6.39 -7.51
CA THR A 81 6.85 7.29 -6.77
C THR A 81 8.31 6.87 -6.88
N ALA A 82 8.62 5.57 -6.78
CA ALA A 82 9.97 5.07 -6.99
C ALA A 82 10.51 5.26 -8.43
N GLU A 83 9.62 5.43 -9.42
CA GLU A 83 9.99 5.82 -10.79
C GLU A 83 10.25 7.32 -10.90
N MET A 84 9.45 8.16 -10.24
CA MET A 84 9.64 9.61 -10.20
C MET A 84 11.00 10.01 -9.59
N THR A 85 11.42 9.34 -8.50
CA THR A 85 12.72 9.60 -7.88
C THR A 85 13.92 9.11 -8.69
N ARG A 86 13.74 8.12 -9.59
CA ARG A 86 14.82 7.64 -10.49
C ARG A 86 15.00 8.50 -11.75
N GLY A 87 13.99 9.27 -12.13
CA GLY A 87 13.99 10.11 -13.33
C GLY A 87 14.24 11.60 -13.09
N SER A 88 14.52 11.99 -11.84
CA SER A 88 14.84 13.36 -11.42
C SER A 88 16.34 13.50 -11.16
#